data_AF-A0AAW2J504-F1
#
_entry.id   AF-A0AAW2J504-F1
#
_cell.length_a   1.000
_cell.length_b   1.000
_cell.length_c   1.000
_cell.angle_alpha   90.00
_cell.angle_beta   90.00
_cell.angle_gamma   90.00
#
_symmetry.space_group_name_H-M   'P 1'
#
loop_
_entity.id
_entity.type
_entity.pdbx_description
1 polymer ?
#
loop_
_entity_poly.entity_id
_entity_poly.type
_entity_poly.pdbx_seq_one_letter_code
_entity_poly.pdbx_strand_id
1 'polypeptide(L)'
;MSEPRNVHELKSLQGKLAYLGMFISNLTGRCQPFSCLMKKDIPFEWDEACDKAFKSIKSYLMKPPVLVALVLRRPLILYVAAQERYVRILRAQKNDERKENVLYYVSRTMTPNELKYSPFEKFCLALIFAILKLKHYFQSHSIHLVLKANPLKYVMKKPVLSDRLGRWYLKLQQFEKPKGCERGCKG
;
A
#
# COMPACT_ATOMS: atom_id res chain seq x y z
N MET A 1 7.73 16.88 -16.90
CA MET A 1 7.93 15.44 -17.24
C MET A 1 7.78 15.30 -18.74
N SER A 2 8.81 14.75 -19.38
CA SER A 2 8.89 14.52 -20.83
C SER A 2 8.67 13.04 -21.13
N GLU A 3 8.18 12.72 -22.33
CA GLU A 3 8.03 11.34 -22.80
C GLU A 3 9.42 10.71 -23.01
N PRO A 4 9.68 9.51 -22.48
CA PRO A 4 10.97 8.86 -22.60
C PRO A 4 11.16 8.29 -24.01
N ARG A 5 12.33 8.55 -24.61
CA ARG A 5 12.68 8.12 -25.98
C ARG A 5 13.53 6.86 -26.03
N ASN A 6 14.01 6.40 -24.88
CA ASN A 6 14.86 5.22 -24.77
C ASN A 6 14.70 4.55 -23.39
N VAL A 7 15.26 3.35 -23.26
CA VAL A 7 15.21 2.54 -22.04
C VAL A 7 15.85 3.25 -20.84
N HIS A 8 16.89 4.07 -21.06
CA HIS A 8 17.56 4.81 -19.99
C HIS A 8 16.66 5.91 -19.41
N GLU A 9 16.01 6.70 -20.27
CA GLU A 9 15.02 7.70 -19.88
C GLU A 9 13.81 7.06 -19.22
N LEU A 10 13.37 5.89 -19.70
CA LEU A 10 12.28 5.14 -19.07
C LEU A 10 12.64 4.68 -17.66
N LYS A 11 13.86 4.18 -17.45
CA LYS A 11 14.38 3.84 -16.11
C LYS A 11 14.42 5.06 -15.19
N SER A 12 14.90 6.20 -15.69
CA SER A 12 14.91 7.46 -14.94
C SER A 12 13.50 7.90 -14.56
N LEU A 13 12.55 7.82 -15.50
CA LEU A 13 11.14 8.12 -15.27
C LEU A 13 10.54 7.20 -14.20
N GLN A 14 10.76 5.88 -14.30
CA GLN A 14 10.30 4.91 -13.30
C GLN A 14 10.89 5.18 -11.91
N GLY A 15 12.15 5.60 -11.82
CA GLY A 15 12.76 6.04 -10.56
C GLY A 15 12.06 7.25 -9.95
N LYS A 16 11.82 8.29 -10.76
CA LYS A 16 11.06 9.49 -10.34
C LYS A 16 9.63 9.15 -9.92
N LEU A 17 8.98 8.27 -10.68
CA LEU A 17 7.64 7.78 -10.36
C LEU A 17 7.63 6.95 -9.09
N ALA A 18 8.63 6.11 -8.84
CA ALA A 18 8.74 5.32 -7.61
C ALA A 18 8.84 6.23 -6.37
N TYR A 19 9.56 7.34 -6.46
CA TYR A 19 9.59 8.37 -5.41
C TYR A 19 8.20 8.99 -5.18
N LEU A 20 7.50 9.34 -6.26
CA LEU A 20 6.13 9.89 -6.21
C LEU A 20 5.04 8.83 -6.00
N GLY A 21 5.41 7.54 -5.93
CA GLY A 21 4.47 6.43 -5.83
C GLY A 21 3.66 6.45 -4.55
N MET A 22 4.11 7.21 -3.55
CA MET A 22 3.34 7.46 -2.34
C MET A 22 2.10 8.35 -2.57
N PHE A 23 2.06 9.09 -3.68
CA PHE A 23 0.95 9.99 -4.02
C PHE A 23 0.08 9.45 -5.14
N ILE A 24 0.62 8.55 -5.97
CA ILE A 24 -0.08 7.99 -7.12
C ILE A 24 -0.84 6.72 -6.71
N SER A 25 -2.16 6.76 -6.80
CA SER A 25 -2.97 5.56 -6.58
C SER A 25 -2.66 4.50 -7.64
N ASN A 26 -2.32 3.28 -7.21
CA ASN A 26 -2.02 2.14 -8.10
C ASN A 26 -0.92 2.44 -9.12
N LEU A 27 0.21 3.01 -8.66
CA LEU A 27 1.35 3.30 -9.55
C LEU A 27 1.81 2.04 -10.31
N THR A 28 1.90 0.90 -9.63
CA THR A 28 2.32 -0.37 -10.24
C THR A 28 1.42 -0.76 -11.41
N GLY A 29 0.10 -0.71 -11.25
CA GLY A 29 -0.83 -1.00 -12.34
C GLY A 29 -0.74 0.03 -13.48
N ARG A 30 -0.56 1.31 -13.15
CA ARG A 30 -0.38 2.37 -14.16
C ARG A 30 0.93 2.27 -14.93
N CYS A 31 1.99 1.73 -14.32
CA CYS A 31 3.27 1.51 -14.96
C CYS A 31 3.37 0.17 -15.68
N GLN A 32 2.35 -0.69 -15.59
CA GLN A 32 2.37 -2.02 -16.19
C GLN A 32 2.65 -1.99 -17.70
N PRO A 33 2.09 -1.06 -18.50
CA PRO A 33 2.38 -0.97 -19.95
C PRO A 33 3.87 -0.78 -20.26
N PHE A 34 4.61 -0.07 -19.40
CA PHE A 34 6.06 0.14 -19.56
C PHE A 34 6.90 -1.13 -19.35
N SER A 35 6.32 -2.22 -18.85
CA SER A 35 7.08 -3.44 -18.53
C SER A 35 7.61 -4.14 -19.79
N CYS A 36 6.92 -4.00 -20.93
CA CYS A 36 7.33 -4.59 -22.21
C CYS A 36 8.61 -3.93 -22.75
N LEU A 37 8.74 -2.61 -22.57
CA LEU A 37 9.88 -1.79 -23.02
C LEU A 37 11.18 -2.04 -22.23
N MET A 38 11.09 -2.81 -21.14
CA MET A 38 12.20 -3.08 -20.22
C MET A 38 12.83 -4.47 -20.42
N LYS A 39 12.30 -5.26 -21.36
CA LYS A 39 12.84 -6.58 -21.69
C LYS A 39 14.13 -6.45 -22.52
N LYS A 40 15.08 -7.36 -22.31
CA LYS A 40 16.27 -7.47 -23.15
C LYS A 40 15.86 -7.88 -24.57
N ASP A 41 16.58 -7.36 -25.55
CA ASP A 41 16.46 -7.72 -26.98
C ASP A 41 15.13 -7.36 -27.66
N ILE A 42 14.38 -6.39 -27.10
CA ILE A 42 13.19 -5.82 -27.73
C ILE A 42 13.49 -4.38 -28.15
N PRO A 43 13.15 -3.96 -29.39
CA PRO A 43 13.24 -2.57 -29.80
C PRO A 43 12.35 -1.68 -28.92
N PHE A 44 12.84 -0.48 -28.61
CA PHE A 44 12.07 0.47 -27.81
C PHE A 44 10.97 1.09 -28.68
N GLU A 45 9.77 0.51 -28.63
CA GLU A 45 8.60 1.01 -29.37
C GLU A 45 7.59 1.63 -28.42
N TRP A 46 7.50 2.95 -28.43
CA TRP A 46 6.52 3.66 -27.61
C TRP A 46 5.13 3.58 -28.26
N ASP A 47 4.35 2.59 -27.82
CA ASP A 47 3.01 2.34 -28.33
C ASP A 47 1.91 3.23 -27.69
N GLU A 48 0.69 3.13 -28.22
CA GLU A 48 -0.47 3.89 -27.73
C GLU A 48 -0.81 3.56 -26.27
N ALA A 49 -0.56 2.32 -25.82
CA ALA A 49 -0.79 1.91 -24.44
C ALA A 49 0.19 2.61 -23.47
N CYS A 50 1.46 2.73 -23.85
CA CYS A 50 2.48 3.46 -23.10
C CYS A 50 2.17 4.96 -23.06
N ASP A 51 1.77 5.56 -24.19
CA ASP A 51 1.39 6.97 -24.25
C ASP A 51 0.18 7.28 -23.36
N LYS A 52 -0.88 6.46 -23.45
CA LYS A 52 -2.08 6.61 -22.60
C LYS A 52 -1.74 6.47 -21.12
N ALA A 53 -0.87 5.53 -20.75
CA ALA A 53 -0.40 5.35 -19.38
C ALA A 53 0.38 6.58 -18.89
N PHE A 54 1.30 7.11 -19.71
CA PHE A 54 2.09 8.29 -19.38
C PHE A 54 1.22 9.53 -19.20
N LYS A 55 0.31 9.80 -20.15
CA LYS A 55 -0.66 10.92 -20.06
C LYS A 55 -1.57 10.80 -18.84
N SER A 56 -2.03 9.59 -18.51
CA SER A 56 -2.84 9.32 -17.32
C SER A 56 -2.08 9.62 -16.02
N ILE A 57 -0.81 9.21 -15.93
CA ILE A 57 0.05 9.50 -14.78
C ILE A 57 0.30 11.01 -14.67
N LYS A 58 0.63 11.67 -15.78
CA LYS A 58 0.89 13.11 -15.85
C LYS A 58 -0.35 13.91 -15.41
N SER A 59 -1.53 13.61 -15.95
CA SER A 59 -2.79 14.25 -15.58
C SER A 59 -3.11 14.09 -14.09
N TYR A 60 -2.86 12.91 -13.53
CA TYR A 60 -3.05 12.65 -12.11
C TYR A 60 -2.09 13.47 -11.23
N LEU A 61 -0.83 13.62 -11.65
CA LEU A 61 0.14 14.45 -10.94
C LEU A 61 -0.15 15.94 -11.05
N MET A 62 -0.81 16.39 -12.13
CA MET A 62 -1.26 17.78 -12.29
C MET A 62 -2.45 18.13 -11.38
N LYS A 63 -3.22 17.14 -10.95
CA LYS A 63 -4.30 17.28 -9.97
C LYS A 63 -3.99 16.42 -8.74
N PRO A 64 -2.93 16.76 -7.98
CA PRO A 64 -2.55 15.94 -6.84
C PRO A 64 -3.73 15.88 -5.86
N PRO A 65 -4.07 14.71 -5.31
CA PRO A 65 -4.98 14.67 -4.17
C PRO A 65 -4.40 15.59 -3.08
N VAL A 66 -5.26 16.32 -2.37
CA VAL A 66 -4.80 17.22 -1.30
C VAL A 66 -4.19 16.37 -0.20
N LEU A 67 -2.85 16.31 -0.18
CA LEU A 67 -2.08 15.60 0.82
C LEU A 67 -1.97 16.52 2.03
N VAL A 68 -2.87 16.30 2.98
CA VAL A 68 -2.88 17.11 4.20
C VAL A 68 -1.68 16.73 5.06
N ALA A 69 -1.07 17.71 5.73
CA ALA A 69 -0.02 17.43 6.70
C ALA A 69 -0.57 16.56 7.84
N LEU A 70 0.25 15.67 8.38
CA LEU A 70 -0.16 14.82 9.49
C LEU A 70 -0.35 15.70 10.73
N VAL A 71 -1.55 15.67 11.30
CA VAL A 71 -1.82 16.36 12.57
C VAL A 71 -1.45 15.41 13.69
N LEU A 72 -0.44 15.78 14.48
CA LEU A 72 -0.01 14.99 15.64
C LEU A 72 -1.17 14.80 16.61
N ARG A 73 -1.17 13.66 17.33
CA ARG A 73 -2.17 13.25 18.34
C ARG A 73 -3.57 12.89 17.81
N ARG A 74 -3.86 13.05 16.52
CA ARG A 74 -5.09 12.52 15.94
C ARG A 74 -4.93 11.05 15.52
N PRO A 75 -5.98 10.23 15.67
CA PRO A 75 -5.89 8.84 15.28
C PRO A 75 -5.73 8.70 13.76
N LEU A 76 -4.83 7.82 13.34
CA LEU A 76 -4.59 7.50 11.94
C LEU A 76 -5.57 6.42 11.49
N ILE A 77 -6.15 6.59 10.30
CA ILE A 77 -6.98 5.57 9.66
C ILE A 77 -6.12 4.87 8.60
N LEU A 78 -6.02 3.54 8.70
CA LEU A 78 -5.29 2.72 7.74
C LEU A 78 -6.24 1.81 6.99
N TYR A 79 -6.31 2.02 5.68
CA TYR A 79 -7.01 1.17 4.75
C TYR A 79 -6.02 0.20 4.12
N VAL A 80 -6.21 -1.10 4.34
CA VAL A 80 -5.35 -2.14 3.77
C VAL A 80 -6.10 -2.86 2.65
N ALA A 81 -5.45 -2.99 1.50
CA ALA A 81 -5.99 -3.67 0.34
C ALA A 81 -4.94 -4.57 -0.31
N ALA A 82 -5.39 -5.72 -0.81
CA ALA A 82 -4.60 -6.59 -1.66
C ALA A 82 -5.31 -6.72 -3.01
N GLN A 83 -4.55 -6.59 -4.10
CA GLN A 83 -4.99 -6.93 -5.45
C GLN A 83 -4.19 -8.13 -5.97
N GLU A 84 -4.48 -8.57 -7.19
CA GLU A 84 -3.86 -9.76 -7.78
C GLU A 84 -2.34 -9.73 -7.78
N ARG A 85 -1.74 -8.56 -8.06
CA ARG A 85 -0.30 -8.39 -8.29
C ARG A 85 0.41 -7.47 -7.30
N TYR A 86 -0.31 -6.78 -6.43
CA TYR A 86 0.29 -5.82 -5.51
C TYR A 86 -0.53 -5.68 -4.22
N VAL A 87 0.14 -5.23 -3.16
CA VAL A 87 -0.50 -4.84 -1.90
C VAL A 87 -0.41 -3.34 -1.72
N ARG A 88 -1.42 -2.74 -1.10
CA ARG A 88 -1.51 -1.31 -0.85
C ARG A 88 -2.04 -1.00 0.53
N ILE A 89 -1.52 0.08 1.08
CA ILE A 89 -1.98 0.74 2.28
C ILE A 89 -2.33 2.18 1.89
N LEU A 90 -3.47 2.65 2.37
CA LEU A 90 -3.88 4.03 2.31
C LEU A 90 -3.89 4.56 3.75
N ARG A 91 -3.22 5.69 3.97
CA ARG A 91 -3.23 6.39 5.26
C ARG A 91 -4.11 7.62 5.14
N ALA A 92 -5.06 7.77 6.06
CA ALA A 92 -5.97 8.90 6.13
C ALA A 92 -6.09 9.41 7.57
N GLN A 93 -6.58 10.63 7.73
CA GLN A 93 -6.92 11.24 9.02
C GLN A 93 -8.22 12.01 8.87
N LYS A 94 -9.03 12.08 9.92
CA LYS A 94 -10.21 12.94 9.93
C LYS A 94 -9.80 14.39 10.22
N ASN A 95 -10.30 15.31 9.41
CA ASN A 95 -10.19 16.75 9.67
C ASN A 95 -11.16 17.20 10.78
N ASP A 96 -11.16 18.48 11.09
CA ASP A 96 -12.07 19.08 12.08
C ASP A 96 -13.55 18.91 11.74
N GLU A 97 -13.87 18.86 10.45
CA GLU A 97 -15.22 18.58 9.94
C GLU A 97 -15.58 17.08 9.91
N ARG A 98 -14.77 16.21 10.51
CA ARG A 98 -14.90 14.73 10.50
C ARG A 98 -14.82 14.07 9.10
N LYS A 99 -14.44 14.81 8.06
CA LYS A 99 -14.16 14.28 6.72
C LYS A 99 -12.79 13.61 6.68
N GLU A 100 -12.69 12.51 5.95
CA GLU A 100 -11.44 11.76 5.82
C GLU A 100 -10.54 12.36 4.75
N ASN A 101 -9.39 12.87 5.18
CA ASN A 101 -8.36 13.37 4.30
C ASN A 101 -7.28 12.31 4.13
N VAL A 102 -7.01 11.96 2.87
CA VAL A 102 -5.94 11.04 2.51
C VAL A 102 -4.59 11.71 2.70
N LEU A 103 -3.73 11.10 3.51
CA LEU A 103 -2.38 11.59 3.78
C LEU A 103 -1.37 11.07 2.76
N TYR A 104 -1.38 9.77 2.46
CA TYR A 104 -0.59 9.16 1.38
C TYR A 104 -0.97 7.68 1.16
N TYR A 105 -0.49 7.12 0.06
CA TYR A 105 -0.53 5.70 -0.28
C TYR A 105 0.83 5.05 -0.10
N VAL A 106 0.87 3.76 0.21
CA VAL A 106 2.08 2.94 0.15
C VAL A 106 1.74 1.62 -0.49
N SER A 107 2.39 1.28 -1.59
CA SER A 107 2.20 0.01 -2.28
C SER A 107 3.51 -0.69 -2.55
N ARG A 108 3.46 -2.01 -2.68
CA ARG A 108 4.54 -2.81 -3.25
C ARG A 108 3.98 -3.89 -4.16
N THR A 109 4.72 -4.21 -5.21
CA THR A 109 4.44 -5.34 -6.08
C THR A 109 4.71 -6.65 -5.33
N MET A 110 3.91 -7.67 -5.60
CA MET A 110 4.12 -9.02 -5.09
C MET A 110 5.24 -9.72 -5.86
N THR A 111 6.04 -10.52 -5.15
CA THR A 111 7.02 -11.43 -5.75
C THR A 111 6.31 -12.61 -6.44
N PRO A 112 6.98 -13.35 -7.35
CA PRO A 112 6.38 -14.49 -8.04
C PRO A 112 5.78 -15.55 -7.11
N ASN A 113 6.38 -15.75 -5.94
CA ASN A 113 5.86 -16.67 -4.94
C ASN A 113 4.60 -16.12 -4.24
N GLU A 114 4.57 -14.82 -3.96
CA GLU A 114 3.41 -14.14 -3.37
C GLU A 114 2.22 -14.05 -4.33
N LEU A 115 2.45 -14.07 -5.65
CA LEU A 115 1.38 -14.11 -6.64
C LEU A 115 0.53 -15.39 -6.56
N LYS A 116 1.14 -16.50 -6.13
CA LYS A 116 0.49 -17.81 -5.97
C LYS A 116 -0.35 -17.92 -4.69
N TYR A 117 -0.32 -16.90 -3.82
CA TYR A 117 -1.07 -16.91 -2.57
C TYR A 117 -2.57 -16.82 -2.82
N SER A 118 -3.35 -17.46 -1.96
CA SER A 118 -4.81 -17.30 -1.95
C SER A 118 -5.20 -15.83 -1.68
N PRO A 119 -6.41 -15.39 -2.06
CA PRO A 119 -6.86 -14.01 -1.79
C PRO A 119 -6.74 -13.59 -0.32
N PHE A 120 -7.02 -14.51 0.61
CA PHE A 120 -6.87 -14.26 2.05
C PHE A 120 -5.41 -14.16 2.50
N GLU A 121 -4.52 -15.00 1.97
CA GLU A 121 -3.08 -14.90 2.26
C GLU A 121 -2.48 -13.60 1.69
N LYS A 122 -2.91 -13.18 0.50
CA LYS A 122 -2.55 -11.87 -0.08
C LYS A 122 -3.01 -10.72 0.81
N PHE A 123 -4.19 -10.84 1.42
CA PHE A 123 -4.69 -9.86 2.38
C PHE A 123 -3.87 -9.85 3.68
N CYS A 124 -3.52 -11.02 4.23
CA CYS A 124 -2.64 -11.13 5.39
C CYS A 124 -1.26 -10.50 5.10
N LEU A 125 -0.73 -10.76 3.90
CA LEU A 125 0.52 -10.17 3.43
C LEU A 125 0.46 -8.64 3.39
N ALA A 126 -0.65 -8.07 2.92
CA ALA A 126 -0.87 -6.62 2.89
C ALA A 126 -0.89 -6.03 4.30
N LEU A 127 -1.48 -6.73 5.27
CA LEU A 127 -1.53 -6.29 6.67
C LEU A 127 -0.15 -6.36 7.33
N ILE A 128 0.59 -7.45 7.13
CA ILE A 128 1.97 -7.59 7.62
C ILE A 128 2.86 -6.50 7.00
N PHE A 129 2.69 -6.21 5.71
CA PHE A 129 3.38 -5.11 5.06
C PHE A 129 3.06 -3.76 5.71
N ALA A 130 1.79 -3.52 6.07
CA ALA A 130 1.37 -2.30 6.78
C ALA A 130 2.06 -2.14 8.13
N ILE A 131 2.04 -3.19 8.92
CA ILE A 131 2.64 -3.23 10.26
C ILE A 131 4.15 -2.97 10.18
N LEU A 132 4.85 -3.69 9.29
CA LEU A 132 6.31 -3.55 9.18
C LEU A 132 6.70 -2.17 8.68
N LYS A 133 5.99 -1.64 7.68
CA LYS A 133 6.33 -0.35 7.08
C LYS A 133 6.00 0.83 7.98
N LEU A 134 4.95 0.71 8.80
CA LEU A 134 4.44 1.77 9.67
C LEU A 134 4.73 1.52 11.16
N LYS A 135 5.67 0.62 11.49
CA LYS A 135 5.98 0.21 12.87
C LYS A 135 6.13 1.38 13.84
N HIS A 136 6.83 2.43 13.41
CA HIS A 136 7.04 3.66 14.19
C HIS A 136 5.72 4.42 14.46
N TYR A 137 4.81 4.49 13.48
CA TYR A 137 3.49 5.10 13.69
C TYR A 137 2.61 4.27 14.64
N PHE A 138 2.66 2.94 14.56
CA PHE A 138 1.93 2.07 15.49
C PHE A 138 2.38 2.27 16.93
N GLN A 139 3.64 2.63 17.16
CA GLN A 139 4.16 2.91 18.50
C GLN A 139 3.68 4.28 19.01
N SER A 140 3.74 5.32 18.17
CA SER A 140 3.49 6.71 18.61
C SER A 140 2.04 7.19 18.47
N HIS A 141 1.19 6.54 17.66
CA HIS A 141 -0.18 7.00 17.39
C HIS A 141 -1.23 5.93 17.71
N SER A 142 -2.47 6.37 17.94
CA SER A 142 -3.64 5.48 17.89
C SER A 142 -4.02 5.24 16.43
N ILE A 143 -4.22 3.99 16.04
CA ILE A 143 -4.45 3.60 14.65
C ILE A 143 -5.76 2.81 14.55
N HIS A 144 -6.67 3.29 13.70
CA HIS A 144 -7.87 2.56 13.29
C HIS A 144 -7.59 1.82 11.97
N LEU A 145 -7.51 0.50 12.05
CA LEU A 145 -7.36 -0.37 10.90
C LEU A 145 -8.74 -0.64 10.29
N VAL A 146 -8.94 -0.21 9.05
CA VAL A 146 -10.13 -0.53 8.25
C VAL A 146 -9.79 -1.69 7.32
N LEU A 147 -10.39 -2.85 7.61
CA LEU A 147 -10.16 -4.10 6.90
C LEU A 147 -11.46 -4.57 6.26
N LYS A 148 -11.42 -4.98 4.98
CA LYS A 148 -12.58 -5.60 4.30
C LYS A 148 -12.93 -6.98 4.85
N ALA A 149 -11.95 -7.69 5.42
CA ALA A 149 -12.12 -8.99 6.03
C ALA A 149 -11.17 -9.11 7.22
N ASN A 150 -11.55 -9.84 8.28
CA ASN A 150 -10.69 -10.04 9.44
C ASN A 150 -9.71 -11.21 9.19
N PRO A 151 -8.40 -10.95 9.00
CA PRO A 151 -7.42 -11.99 8.70
C PRO A 151 -7.14 -12.90 9.89
N LEU A 152 -7.34 -12.44 11.13
CA LEU A 152 -7.13 -13.25 12.33
C LEU A 152 -8.20 -14.34 12.43
N LYS A 153 -9.47 -14.00 12.18
CA LYS A 153 -10.54 -14.99 12.08
C LYS A 153 -10.28 -16.03 10.99
N TYR A 154 -9.65 -15.64 9.89
CA TYR A 154 -9.29 -16.58 8.83
C TYR A 154 -8.18 -17.54 9.26
N VAL A 155 -7.11 -17.01 9.87
CA VAL A 155 -5.98 -17.82 10.34
C VAL A 155 -6.43 -18.79 11.44
N MET A 156 -7.26 -18.34 12.39
CA MET A 156 -7.77 -19.19 13.48
C MET A 156 -8.70 -20.33 13.02
N LYS A 157 -9.32 -20.21 11.83
CA LYS A 157 -10.19 -21.26 11.26
C LYS A 157 -9.41 -22.39 10.60
N LYS A 158 -8.09 -22.25 10.37
CA LYS A 158 -7.30 -23.31 9.75
C LYS A 158 -6.85 -24.35 10.79
N PRO A 159 -7.10 -25.66 10.55
CA PRO A 159 -6.71 -26.71 11.48
C PRO A 159 -5.19 -26.90 11.54
N VAL A 160 -4.49 -26.63 10.44
CA VAL A 160 -3.02 -26.65 10.36
C VAL A 160 -2.55 -25.32 9.76
N LEU A 161 -1.70 -24.63 10.51
CA LEU A 161 -1.04 -23.41 10.07
C LEU A 161 0.29 -23.75 9.42
N SER A 162 0.56 -23.18 8.25
CA SER A 162 1.92 -23.18 7.73
C SER A 162 2.81 -22.30 8.61
N ASP A 163 4.10 -22.63 8.72
CA ASP A 163 5.08 -21.84 9.48
C ASP A 163 5.02 -20.34 9.18
N ARG A 164 4.82 -20.00 7.90
CA ARG A 164 4.65 -18.60 7.46
C ARG A 164 3.42 -17.95 8.08
N LEU A 165 2.27 -18.62 8.03
CA LEU A 165 1.02 -18.10 8.60
C LEU A 165 1.09 -18.03 10.13
N GLY A 166 1.74 -18.99 10.78
CA GLY A 166 2.00 -18.94 12.23
C GLY A 166 2.86 -17.74 12.63
N ARG A 167 3.95 -17.47 11.90
CA ARG A 167 4.78 -16.27 12.13
C ARG A 167 4.01 -14.97 11.91
N TRP A 168 3.13 -14.93 10.91
CA TRP A 168 2.28 -13.76 10.66
C TRP A 168 1.25 -13.59 11.77
N TYR A 169 0.61 -14.66 12.22
CA TYR A 169 -0.33 -14.65 13.33
C TYR A 169 0.25 -14.05 14.60
N LEU A 170 1.45 -14.51 15.01
CA LEU A 170 2.14 -13.99 16.19
C LEU A 170 2.41 -12.48 16.09
N LYS A 171 2.75 -11.99 14.89
CA LYS A 171 2.91 -10.55 14.65
C LYS A 171 1.58 -9.82 14.73
N LEU A 172 0.51 -10.36 14.16
CA LEU A 172 -0.81 -9.74 14.14
C LEU A 172 -1.43 -9.64 15.55
N GLN A 173 -1.26 -10.65 16.40
CA GLN A 173 -1.75 -10.63 17.79
C GLN A 173 -1.21 -9.44 18.60
N GLN A 174 0.02 -8.99 18.31
CA GLN A 174 0.62 -7.84 19.02
C GLN A 174 -0.13 -6.53 18.76
N PHE A 175 -0.92 -6.44 17.68
CA PHE A 175 -1.63 -5.21 17.28
C PHE A 175 -3.14 -5.26 17.53
N GLU A 176 -3.69 -6.42 17.92
CA GLU A 176 -5.11 -6.54 18.29
C GLU A 176 -5.38 -6.23 19.77
N LYS A 177 -4.33 -6.20 20.62
CA LYS A 177 -4.50 -5.73 21.99
C LYS A 177 -4.98 -4.28 21.97
N PRO A 178 -6.17 -3.95 22.52
CA PRO A 178 -6.54 -2.56 22.72
C PRO A 178 -5.44 -1.92 23.55
N LYS A 179 -4.84 -0.84 23.04
CA LYS A 179 -4.05 0.07 23.89
C LYS A 179 -5.00 0.48 25.02
N GLY A 180 -4.60 0.15 26.24
CA GLY A 180 -5.48 -0.04 27.38
C GLY A 180 -6.53 1.06 27.57
N CYS A 181 -7.73 0.61 27.92
CA CYS A 181 -8.64 1.36 28.76
C CYS A 181 -7.83 1.93 29.94
N GLU A 182 -7.76 3.26 30.05
CA GLU A 182 -7.31 3.92 31.28
C GLU A 182 -8.27 3.45 32.38
N ARG A 183 -7.81 2.51 33.20
CA ARG A 183 -8.43 2.24 34.50
C ARG A 183 -8.20 3.49 35.36
N GLY A 184 -9.12 4.43 35.28
CA GLY A 184 -9.29 5.52 36.24
C GLY A 184 -10.09 5.02 37.45
N CYS A 185 -9.41 5.03 38.59
CA CYS A 185 -9.85 4.76 39.96
C CYS A 185 -11.29 5.16 40.31
N LYS A 186 -11.98 4.30 41.06
CA LYS A 186 -12.75 4.69 42.26
C LYS A 186 -12.53 3.61 43.33
N GLY A 187 -11.64 3.92 44.26
CA GLY A 187 -11.72 3.47 45.64
C GLY A 187 -12.39 4.56 46.46
#